data_AF-A0A3B9ZZ49-F1
#
_entry.id   AF-A0A3B9ZZ49-F1
#
_cell.length_a   1.000
_cell.length_b   1.000
_cell.length_c   1.000
_cell.angle_alpha   90.00
_cell.angle_beta   90.00
_cell.angle_gamma   90.00
#
_symmetry.space_group_name_H-M   'P 1'
#
loop_
_entity.id
_entity.type
_entity.pdbx_description
1 polymer ?
#
loop_
_entity_poly.entity_id
_entity_poly.type
_entity_poly.pdbx_seq_one_letter_code
_entity_poly.pdbx_strand_id
1 'polypeptide(L)'
;MKKWTVLVFIALLGLILGLRYLSKKNEAKVEQNAGMQLSEPVGVALPQGVNTYSPSGSVASSPADSSALDAAASKGACEGGALNDILSSHGVSWGYSTKGVVFEPSETEKIYEALENYFSCEAVAMDDMAACGPLTTDSGDKGDVRFSNPRYKCSDSANRVLFKAYMAGMHGNASACASFLAGDSVKDIKLDTVEFCNIAAKGMENICVGLAPFLPASKKAECLTVFPAKKTDCSGKEFCLDNYKIYSAIKARNPGQCPEKYRPACEAFFSKRQASCSNLITKASKLYCSSLAVLKKKQASGMFLSEQEKKDAEIRKKEEERIMQEVNKNARKMLGKE
;
A
#
# COMPACT_ATOMS: atom_id res chain seq x y z
N MET A 1 18.51 21.91 -47.21
CA MET A 1 18.47 20.73 -46.31
C MET A 1 17.34 20.70 -45.26
N LYS A 2 16.56 21.79 -45.03
CA LYS A 2 15.51 21.81 -43.97
C LYS A 2 14.09 21.34 -44.38
N LYS A 3 13.79 21.21 -45.67
CA LYS A 3 12.44 20.80 -46.15
C LYS A 3 12.23 19.28 -46.13
N TRP A 4 13.30 18.51 -46.29
CA TRP A 4 13.24 17.04 -46.27
C TRP A 4 13.04 16.49 -44.85
N THR A 5 13.59 17.16 -43.84
CA THR A 5 13.46 16.73 -42.43
C THR A 5 12.00 16.76 -41.96
N VAL A 6 11.23 17.78 -42.35
CA VAL A 6 9.81 17.91 -42.00
C VAL A 6 8.96 16.81 -42.67
N LEU A 7 9.25 16.48 -43.93
CA LEU A 7 8.58 15.38 -44.63
C LEU A 7 8.85 14.01 -43.99
N VAL A 8 10.08 13.78 -43.52
CA VAL A 8 10.44 12.55 -42.80
C VAL A 8 9.68 12.45 -41.46
N PHE A 9 9.55 13.55 -40.72
CA PHE A 9 8.78 13.57 -39.47
C PHE A 9 7.28 13.28 -39.67
N ILE A 10 6.67 13.84 -40.73
CA ILE A 10 5.26 13.59 -41.06
C ILE A 10 5.04 12.13 -41.49
N ALA A 11 5.95 11.57 -42.29
CA ALA A 11 5.89 10.16 -42.70
C ALA A 11 6.04 9.20 -41.49
N LEU A 12 6.93 9.52 -40.55
CA LEU A 12 7.14 8.72 -39.33
C LEU A 12 5.91 8.76 -38.41
N LEU A 13 5.28 9.92 -38.23
CA LEU A 13 4.04 10.04 -37.45
C LEU A 13 2.89 9.25 -38.08
N GLY A 14 2.75 9.30 -39.41
CA GLY A 14 1.77 8.48 -40.13
C GLY A 14 1.99 6.98 -39.96
N LEU A 15 3.25 6.53 -39.98
CA LEU A 15 3.60 5.12 -39.81
C LEU A 15 3.33 4.60 -38.39
N ILE A 16 3.60 5.43 -37.37
CA ILE A 16 3.30 5.10 -35.96
C ILE A 16 1.78 5.00 -35.73
N LEU A 17 0.99 5.91 -36.31
CA LEU A 17 -0.46 5.86 -36.24
C LEU A 17 -1.03 4.63 -36.97
N GLY A 18 -0.47 4.27 -38.13
CA GLY A 18 -0.83 3.06 -38.87
C GLY A 18 -0.56 1.77 -38.10
N LEU A 19 0.59 1.66 -37.42
CA LEU A 19 0.93 0.49 -36.59
C LEU A 19 0.03 0.36 -35.35
N ARG A 20 -0.36 1.47 -34.72
CA ARG A 20 -1.33 1.45 -33.61
C ARG A 20 -2.73 1.02 -34.06
N TYR A 21 -3.14 1.44 -35.25
CA TYR A 21 -4.43 1.04 -35.82
C TYR A 21 -4.47 -0.47 -36.13
N LEU A 22 -3.37 -1.04 -36.67
CA LEU A 22 -3.27 -2.47 -36.93
C LEU A 22 -3.22 -3.31 -35.65
N SER A 23 -2.53 -2.84 -34.60
CA SER A 23 -2.50 -3.57 -33.31
C SER A 23 -3.88 -3.65 -32.66
N LYS A 24 -4.65 -2.55 -32.68
CA LYS A 24 -6.05 -2.56 -32.18
C LYS A 24 -6.99 -3.45 -32.99
N LYS A 25 -6.73 -3.67 -34.27
CA LYS A 25 -7.56 -4.54 -35.12
C LYS A 25 -7.34 -6.03 -34.84
N ASN A 26 -6.16 -6.42 -34.35
CA ASN A 26 -5.83 -7.80 -34.06
C ASN A 26 -6.30 -8.28 -32.67
N GLU A 27 -6.53 -7.36 -31.73
CA GLU A 27 -7.09 -7.71 -30.40
C GLU A 27 -8.59 -8.03 -30.45
N ALA A 28 -9.32 -7.58 -31.48
CA ALA A 28 -10.76 -7.81 -31.62
C ALA A 28 -11.13 -9.20 -32.21
N LYS A 29 -10.17 -10.13 -32.35
CA LYS A 29 -10.42 -11.48 -32.93
C LYS A 29 -10.04 -12.66 -32.04
N VAL A 30 -9.71 -12.44 -30.77
CA VAL A 30 -9.39 -13.53 -29.83
C VAL A 30 -10.44 -13.58 -28.72
N GLU A 31 -11.64 -14.02 -29.06
CA GLU A 31 -12.60 -14.60 -28.10
C GLU A 31 -13.57 -15.50 -28.86
N GLN A 32 -13.32 -16.82 -28.82
CA GLN A 32 -14.29 -17.93 -28.77
C GLN A 32 -13.62 -19.26 -29.10
N ASN A 33 -13.44 -20.11 -28.07
CA ASN A 33 -13.70 -21.56 -28.02
C ASN A 33 -13.01 -22.16 -26.77
N ALA A 34 -13.79 -22.56 -25.76
CA ALA A 34 -14.09 -23.97 -25.41
C ALA A 34 -12.84 -24.74 -24.96
N GLY A 35 -12.66 -25.18 -23.71
CA GLY A 35 -13.51 -26.11 -22.95
C GLY A 35 -12.88 -27.51 -22.96
N MET A 36 -12.30 -27.97 -21.85
CA MET A 36 -11.94 -29.39 -21.54
C MET A 36 -11.35 -29.43 -20.11
N GLN A 37 -12.03 -30.02 -19.13
CA GLN A 37 -12.15 -31.44 -18.76
C GLN A 37 -11.26 -31.81 -17.57
N LEU A 38 -11.97 -32.23 -16.52
CA LEU A 38 -11.50 -32.80 -15.27
C LEU A 38 -10.82 -34.15 -15.52
N SER A 39 -9.64 -34.36 -14.96
CA SER A 39 -9.13 -35.70 -14.65
C SER A 39 -8.12 -35.62 -13.50
N GLU A 40 -8.49 -36.20 -12.36
CA GLU A 40 -7.56 -36.62 -11.30
C GLU A 40 -6.52 -37.61 -11.84
N PRO A 41 -5.38 -37.72 -11.15
CA PRO A 41 -5.08 -39.05 -10.61
C PRO A 41 -4.56 -39.06 -9.17
N VAL A 42 -5.18 -39.93 -8.38
CA VAL A 42 -4.61 -40.93 -7.45
C VAL A 42 -3.19 -40.71 -6.94
N GLY A 43 -3.06 -40.63 -5.61
CA GLY A 43 -1.82 -40.45 -4.88
C GLY A 43 -0.89 -41.67 -4.79
N VAL A 44 0.37 -41.38 -4.45
CA VAL A 44 1.39 -42.33 -3.99
C VAL A 44 2.22 -41.67 -2.87
N ALA A 45 2.57 -42.47 -1.86
CA ALA A 45 3.15 -42.08 -0.59
C ALA A 45 4.61 -41.56 -0.64
N LEU A 46 4.93 -40.73 0.36
CA LEU A 46 6.27 -40.20 0.70
C LEU A 46 7.24 -41.28 1.20
N PRO A 47 8.55 -41.14 0.93
CA PRO A 47 9.60 -41.52 1.86
C PRO A 47 10.16 -40.30 2.62
N GLN A 48 10.52 -40.55 3.87
CA GLN A 48 11.02 -39.58 4.85
C GLN A 48 12.43 -39.07 4.54
N GLY A 49 12.65 -37.78 4.81
CA GLY A 49 13.91 -37.20 5.26
C GLY A 49 14.99 -36.96 4.21
N VAL A 50 15.42 -35.70 4.05
CA VAL A 50 16.78 -35.21 4.31
C VAL A 50 16.79 -33.69 4.04
N ASN A 51 17.33 -32.94 5.00
CA ASN A 51 17.63 -31.51 4.94
C ASN A 51 18.57 -31.17 3.76
N THR A 52 18.19 -30.20 2.94
CA THR A 52 19.14 -29.33 2.23
C THR A 52 18.56 -27.92 2.09
N TYR A 53 19.10 -27.01 2.90
CA TYR A 53 18.98 -25.56 2.67
C TYR A 53 19.72 -25.20 1.39
N SER A 54 19.05 -24.49 0.48
CA SER A 54 19.69 -23.80 -0.65
C SER A 54 19.09 -22.40 -0.74
N PRO A 55 19.88 -21.32 -0.54
CA PRO A 55 19.40 -19.96 -0.72
C PRO A 55 19.57 -19.59 -2.19
N SER A 56 18.47 -19.55 -2.94
CA SER A 56 18.46 -18.96 -4.27
C SER A 56 17.33 -17.96 -4.35
N GLY A 57 17.69 -16.69 -4.15
CA GLY A 57 16.82 -15.54 -4.36
C GLY A 57 16.56 -15.35 -5.84
N SER A 58 15.49 -15.95 -6.32
CA SER A 58 14.86 -15.57 -7.58
C SER A 58 13.67 -14.67 -7.23
N VAL A 59 13.77 -13.39 -7.60
CA VAL A 59 12.67 -12.43 -7.57
C VAL A 59 11.67 -12.89 -8.63
N ALA A 60 10.79 -13.81 -8.24
CA ALA A 60 9.64 -14.22 -9.04
C ALA A 60 8.46 -13.34 -8.63
N SER A 61 8.08 -12.43 -9.52
CA SER A 61 6.77 -11.79 -9.52
C SER A 61 5.70 -12.88 -9.61
N SER A 62 5.21 -13.33 -8.46
CA SER A 62 4.06 -14.23 -8.38
C SER A 62 2.77 -13.41 -8.37
N PRO A 63 1.72 -13.87 -9.07
CA PRO A 63 0.50 -13.10 -9.25
C PRO A 63 -0.27 -13.00 -7.94
N ALA A 64 -0.84 -11.82 -7.72
CA ALA A 64 -1.73 -11.51 -6.61
C ALA A 64 -3.10 -12.22 -6.78
N ASP A 65 -3.11 -13.56 -6.78
CA ASP A 65 -4.30 -14.34 -7.13
C ASP A 65 -4.98 -14.91 -5.90
N SER A 66 -5.89 -14.11 -5.32
CA SER A 66 -7.18 -14.52 -4.68
C SER A 66 -7.64 -13.51 -3.64
N SER A 67 -6.73 -12.95 -2.84
CA SER A 67 -7.05 -11.99 -1.76
C SER A 67 -7.21 -10.55 -2.23
N ALA A 68 -6.49 -10.15 -3.29
CA ALA A 68 -6.73 -8.88 -3.96
C ALA A 68 -8.11 -8.83 -4.66
N LEU A 69 -8.72 -9.97 -4.98
CA LEU A 69 -9.97 -10.06 -5.74
C LEU A 69 -11.21 -9.61 -4.92
N ASP A 70 -11.30 -9.94 -3.63
CA ASP A 70 -12.44 -9.51 -2.80
C ASP A 70 -12.39 -8.02 -2.46
N ALA A 71 -11.19 -7.47 -2.24
CA ALA A 71 -11.00 -6.03 -2.07
C ALA A 71 -11.16 -5.27 -3.39
N ALA A 72 -10.76 -5.85 -4.52
CA ALA A 72 -10.99 -5.31 -5.86
C ALA A 72 -12.47 -5.23 -6.22
N ALA A 73 -13.30 -6.13 -5.66
CA ALA A 73 -14.76 -6.09 -5.84
C ALA A 73 -15.46 -5.02 -4.99
N SER A 74 -14.76 -4.40 -4.03
CA SER A 74 -15.36 -3.38 -3.17
C SER A 74 -15.57 -2.07 -3.94
N LYS A 75 -16.81 -1.57 -3.93
CA LYS A 75 -17.12 -0.25 -4.50
C LYS A 75 -16.40 0.83 -3.70
N GLY A 76 -15.63 1.66 -4.40
CA GLY A 76 -15.01 2.84 -3.82
C GLY A 76 -16.03 3.88 -3.32
N ALA A 77 -15.59 4.80 -2.47
CA ALA A 77 -16.37 5.93 -1.98
C ALA A 77 -16.73 6.95 -3.07
N CYS A 78 -16.09 6.87 -4.24
CA CYS A 78 -16.35 7.64 -5.44
C CYS A 78 -15.94 6.82 -6.68
N GLU A 79 -16.27 7.33 -7.88
CA GLU A 79 -15.74 6.81 -9.14
C GLU A 79 -14.20 6.89 -9.15
N GLY A 80 -13.52 5.76 -9.41
CA GLY A 80 -12.07 5.64 -9.30
C GLY A 80 -11.55 5.50 -7.86
N GLY A 81 -12.43 5.28 -6.87
CA GLY A 81 -12.07 5.14 -5.47
C GLY A 81 -11.88 3.70 -5.00
N ALA A 82 -12.00 2.69 -5.87
CA ALA A 82 -11.75 1.31 -5.47
C ALA A 82 -10.24 1.08 -5.21
N LEU A 83 -9.87 0.06 -4.44
CA LEU A 83 -8.45 -0.20 -4.11
C LEU A 83 -7.56 -0.23 -5.36
N ASN A 84 -7.98 -0.97 -6.40
CA ASN A 84 -7.22 -1.08 -7.65
C ASN A 84 -7.08 0.27 -8.38
N ASP A 85 -8.10 1.12 -8.32
CA ASP A 85 -8.05 2.47 -8.93
C ASP A 85 -7.10 3.38 -8.15
N ILE A 86 -7.12 3.30 -6.82
CA ILE A 86 -6.19 4.05 -5.96
C ILE A 86 -4.76 3.62 -6.28
N LEU A 87 -4.48 2.32 -6.30
CA LEU A 87 -3.13 1.80 -6.57
C LEU A 87 -2.67 2.07 -8.00
N SER A 88 -3.54 1.91 -9.00
CA SER A 88 -3.17 2.14 -10.40
C SER A 88 -2.97 3.62 -10.75
N SER A 89 -3.56 4.53 -9.98
CA SER A 89 -3.38 5.98 -10.14
C SER A 89 -2.16 6.54 -9.39
N HIS A 90 -1.48 5.70 -8.60
CA HIS A 90 -0.20 6.00 -7.98
C HIS A 90 0.87 6.24 -9.04
N GLY A 91 1.74 7.22 -8.81
CA GLY A 91 2.76 7.61 -9.80
C GLY A 91 2.21 8.47 -10.95
N VAL A 92 0.88 8.62 -11.05
CA VAL A 92 0.22 9.46 -12.06
C VAL A 92 -0.43 10.69 -11.44
N SER A 93 -1.31 10.49 -10.44
CA SER A 93 -2.12 11.56 -9.82
C SER A 93 -1.77 11.85 -8.37
N TRP A 94 -1.15 10.87 -7.69
CA TRP A 94 -0.72 10.95 -6.31
C TRP A 94 0.47 10.02 -6.07
N GLY A 95 1.20 10.24 -4.97
CA GLY A 95 2.41 9.50 -4.66
C GLY A 95 3.68 10.34 -4.81
N TYR A 96 4.77 9.85 -4.24
CA TYR A 96 6.00 10.63 -4.04
C TYR A 96 6.77 10.94 -5.33
N SER A 97 6.62 10.11 -6.36
CA SER A 97 7.33 10.23 -7.64
C SER A 97 6.55 10.97 -8.73
N THR A 98 5.35 11.47 -8.40
CA THR A 98 4.47 12.17 -9.36
C THR A 98 4.99 13.55 -9.74
N LYS A 99 4.76 13.95 -11.00
CA LYS A 99 5.12 15.28 -11.53
C LYS A 99 3.87 16.01 -12.00
N GLY A 100 3.79 17.32 -11.73
CA GLY A 100 2.71 18.19 -12.21
C GLY A 100 1.64 18.48 -11.17
N VAL A 101 0.38 18.56 -11.62
CA VAL A 101 -0.78 18.85 -10.78
C VAL A 101 -1.22 17.57 -10.05
N VAL A 102 -0.84 17.46 -8.78
CA VAL A 102 -0.95 16.24 -7.98
C VAL A 102 -1.52 16.54 -6.60
N PHE A 103 -1.78 15.50 -5.81
CA PHE A 103 -2.19 15.65 -4.42
C PHE A 103 -1.10 16.34 -3.60
N GLU A 104 -1.51 17.11 -2.58
CA GLU A 104 -0.56 17.73 -1.66
C GLU A 104 0.23 16.65 -0.90
N PRO A 105 1.45 16.94 -0.41
CA PRO A 105 2.26 15.96 0.33
C PRO A 105 1.53 15.37 1.55
N SER A 106 0.77 16.20 2.27
CA SER A 106 0.01 15.77 3.46
C SER A 106 -1.20 14.90 3.11
N GLU A 107 -1.79 15.08 1.92
CA GLU A 107 -2.85 14.22 1.39
C GLU A 107 -2.27 12.85 1.01
N THR A 108 -1.14 12.88 0.30
CA THR A 108 -0.38 11.68 -0.09
C THR A 108 0.02 10.85 1.14
N GLU A 109 0.54 11.49 2.19
CA GLU A 109 0.93 10.81 3.43
C GLU A 109 -0.26 10.12 4.12
N LYS A 110 -1.44 10.77 4.18
CA LYS A 110 -2.65 10.18 4.77
C LYS A 110 -3.16 8.98 3.99
N ILE A 111 -3.08 9.03 2.66
CA ILE A 111 -3.47 7.90 1.80
C ILE A 111 -2.52 6.74 2.03
N TYR A 112 -1.20 6.98 2.06
CA TYR A 112 -0.24 5.93 2.39
C TYR A 112 -0.48 5.36 3.79
N GLU A 113 -0.65 6.17 4.82
CA GLU A 113 -0.94 5.69 6.17
C GLU A 113 -2.20 4.79 6.20
N ALA A 114 -3.25 5.16 5.46
CA ALA A 114 -4.46 4.34 5.38
C ALA A 114 -4.23 3.01 4.66
N LEU A 115 -3.47 3.01 3.55
CA LEU A 115 -3.13 1.79 2.81
C LEU A 115 -2.15 0.90 3.59
N GLU A 116 -1.16 1.49 4.27
CA GLU A 116 -0.22 0.82 5.17
C GLU A 116 -0.97 0.05 6.26
N ASN A 117 -1.92 0.70 6.92
CA ASN A 117 -2.75 0.07 7.94
C ASN A 117 -3.60 -1.07 7.35
N TYR A 118 -4.21 -0.86 6.18
CA TYR A 118 -5.02 -1.87 5.51
C TYR A 118 -4.19 -3.12 5.17
N PHE A 119 -3.08 -2.97 4.44
CA PHE A 119 -2.25 -4.09 4.04
C PHE A 119 -1.54 -4.74 5.24
N SER A 120 -1.24 -3.99 6.29
CA SER A 120 -0.73 -4.55 7.55
C SER A 120 -1.76 -5.46 8.22
N CYS A 121 -3.03 -5.02 8.27
CA CYS A 121 -4.12 -5.83 8.78
C CYS A 121 -4.31 -7.12 7.94
N GLU A 122 -4.27 -7.01 6.61
CA GLU A 122 -4.33 -8.15 5.68
C GLU A 122 -3.17 -9.13 5.89
N ALA A 123 -1.94 -8.62 6.03
CA ALA A 123 -0.76 -9.44 6.31
C ALA A 123 -0.92 -10.25 7.60
N VAL A 124 -1.50 -9.63 8.64
CA VAL A 124 -1.76 -10.30 9.92
C VAL A 124 -2.91 -11.30 9.82
N ALA A 125 -3.97 -11.00 9.06
CA ALA A 125 -5.09 -11.89 8.82
C ALA A 125 -4.64 -13.20 8.15
N MET A 126 -3.77 -13.06 7.13
CA MET A 126 -3.29 -14.16 6.30
C MET A 126 -2.03 -14.85 6.82
N ASP A 127 -1.36 -14.26 7.82
CA ASP A 127 0.00 -14.65 8.22
C ASP A 127 1.00 -14.59 7.04
N ASP A 128 0.89 -13.56 6.21
CA ASP A 128 1.71 -13.40 5.00
C ASP A 128 2.15 -11.94 4.78
N MET A 129 3.45 -11.69 4.96
CA MET A 129 4.05 -10.37 4.72
C MET A 129 4.05 -9.96 3.25
N ALA A 130 3.86 -10.89 2.31
CA ALA A 130 3.71 -10.57 0.89
C ALA A 130 2.46 -9.71 0.61
N ALA A 131 1.49 -9.69 1.52
CA ALA A 131 0.34 -8.79 1.46
C ALA A 131 0.73 -7.30 1.44
N CYS A 132 1.90 -6.93 1.97
CA CYS A 132 2.44 -5.57 1.86
C CYS A 132 3.05 -5.25 0.48
N GLY A 133 3.17 -6.24 -0.40
CA GLY A 133 3.79 -6.16 -1.72
C GLY A 133 3.23 -5.08 -2.66
N PRO A 134 1.90 -4.80 -2.69
CA PRO A 134 1.32 -3.76 -3.54
C PRO A 134 1.76 -2.33 -3.19
N LEU A 135 2.34 -2.10 -2.01
CA LEU A 135 2.83 -0.79 -1.60
C LEU A 135 4.20 -0.50 -2.21
N THR A 136 4.40 0.77 -2.60
CA THR A 136 5.69 1.23 -3.14
C THR A 136 6.81 1.17 -2.09
N THR A 137 8.03 0.98 -2.59
CA THR A 137 9.28 1.16 -1.82
C THR A 137 9.81 2.59 -1.88
N ASP A 138 9.13 3.50 -2.59
CA ASP A 138 9.50 4.90 -2.67
C ASP A 138 9.29 5.63 -1.33
N SER A 139 10.23 6.49 -0.95
CA SER A 139 10.27 7.17 0.36
C SER A 139 10.15 8.71 0.30
N GLY A 140 9.96 9.29 -0.90
CA GLY A 140 9.71 10.74 -1.04
C GLY A 140 10.82 11.67 -0.55
N ASP A 141 12.09 11.33 -0.82
CA ASP A 141 13.28 12.17 -0.63
C ASP A 141 13.77 12.43 0.81
N LYS A 142 13.30 11.68 1.82
CA LYS A 142 13.96 11.71 3.14
C LYS A 142 15.07 10.66 3.16
N GLY A 143 16.31 11.10 3.37
CA GLY A 143 17.57 10.33 3.29
C GLY A 143 17.73 9.08 4.15
N ASP A 144 16.64 8.54 4.69
CA ASP A 144 16.57 7.21 5.26
C ASP A 144 15.49 6.37 4.56
N VAL A 145 15.88 5.88 3.37
CA VAL A 145 15.02 5.21 2.36
C VAL A 145 14.42 3.90 2.89
N ARG A 146 15.05 3.27 3.89
CA ARG A 146 14.60 1.99 4.44
C ARG A 146 13.42 2.09 5.38
N PHE A 147 13.30 3.19 6.14
CA PHE A 147 12.35 3.27 7.28
C PHE A 147 11.15 4.17 7.05
N SER A 148 11.10 4.81 5.89
CA SER A 148 10.05 5.79 5.55
C SER A 148 9.13 5.32 4.42
N ASN A 149 9.50 4.25 3.70
CA ASN A 149 8.66 3.80 2.59
C ASN A 149 7.40 3.03 3.06
N PRO A 150 6.28 3.16 2.34
CA PRO A 150 5.01 2.57 2.74
C PRO A 150 5.06 1.04 2.92
N ARG A 151 5.78 0.33 2.05
CA ARG A 151 5.92 -1.13 2.18
C ARG A 151 6.58 -1.55 3.48
N TYR A 152 7.66 -0.85 3.88
CA TYR A 152 8.33 -1.11 5.15
C TYR A 152 7.41 -0.86 6.35
N LYS A 153 6.68 0.27 6.36
CA LYS A 153 5.75 0.59 7.45
C LYS A 153 4.62 -0.43 7.60
N CYS A 154 4.12 -0.93 6.48
CA CYS A 154 3.16 -2.05 6.46
C CYS A 154 3.75 -3.29 7.13
N SER A 155 4.94 -3.73 6.68
CA SER A 155 5.61 -4.92 7.21
C SER A 155 5.97 -4.76 8.70
N ASP A 156 6.50 -3.60 9.12
CA ASP A 156 6.82 -3.31 10.51
C ASP A 156 5.57 -3.38 11.39
N SER A 157 4.47 -2.75 10.96
CA SER A 157 3.19 -2.77 11.70
C SER A 157 2.61 -4.17 11.82
N ALA A 158 2.64 -4.96 10.75
CA ALA A 158 2.15 -6.34 10.77
C ALA A 158 3.03 -7.22 11.68
N ASN A 159 4.34 -7.07 11.54
CA ASN A 159 5.31 -7.84 12.30
C ASN A 159 5.28 -7.52 13.79
N ARG A 160 4.95 -6.28 14.18
CA ARG A 160 4.71 -5.93 15.60
C ARG A 160 3.62 -6.79 16.23
N VAL A 161 2.52 -7.03 15.53
CA VAL A 161 1.43 -7.86 16.05
C VAL A 161 1.82 -9.34 16.03
N LEU A 162 2.32 -9.85 14.90
CA LEU A 162 2.69 -11.26 14.75
C LEU A 162 3.83 -11.68 15.66
N PHE A 163 4.87 -10.84 15.82
CA PHE A 163 5.95 -11.14 16.75
C PHE A 163 5.49 -11.13 18.21
N LYS A 164 4.57 -10.25 18.59
CA LYS A 164 4.00 -10.23 19.95
C LYS A 164 3.10 -11.45 20.18
N ALA A 165 2.41 -11.92 19.14
CA ALA A 165 1.74 -13.21 19.14
C ALA A 165 2.70 -14.38 19.29
N TYR A 166 3.85 -14.35 18.63
CA TYR A 166 4.89 -15.37 18.77
C TYR A 166 5.41 -15.42 20.20
N MET A 167 5.79 -14.28 20.76
CA MET A 167 6.23 -14.17 22.15
C MET A 167 5.17 -14.63 23.15
N ALA A 168 3.89 -14.37 22.87
CA ALA A 168 2.78 -14.82 23.71
C ALA A 168 2.44 -16.32 23.55
N GLY A 169 3.16 -17.05 22.70
CA GLY A 169 2.89 -18.47 22.40
C GLY A 169 1.61 -18.69 21.58
N MET A 170 1.04 -17.63 21.00
CA MET A 170 -0.20 -17.66 20.23
C MET A 170 0.03 -17.83 18.73
N HIS A 171 1.29 -17.78 18.29
CA HIS A 171 1.68 -17.85 16.89
C HIS A 171 2.96 -18.67 16.75
N GLY A 172 2.89 -19.80 16.03
CA GLY A 172 3.99 -20.76 15.92
C GLY A 172 5.02 -20.45 14.83
N ASN A 173 4.76 -19.46 13.97
CA ASN A 173 5.63 -19.16 12.84
C ASN A 173 6.86 -18.37 13.32
N ALA A 174 8.04 -18.99 13.24
CA ALA A 174 9.30 -18.34 13.59
C ALA A 174 9.67 -17.21 12.60
N SER A 175 9.03 -17.12 11.43
CA SER A 175 9.29 -16.08 10.43
C SER A 175 9.03 -14.66 10.98
N ALA A 176 7.99 -14.48 11.80
CA ALA A 176 7.69 -13.19 12.43
C ALA A 176 8.82 -12.78 13.40
N CYS A 177 9.34 -13.75 14.15
CA CYS A 177 10.49 -13.51 15.01
C CYS A 177 11.76 -13.19 14.21
N ALA A 178 12.06 -13.97 13.16
CA ALA A 178 13.20 -13.72 12.29
C ALA A 178 13.13 -12.35 11.61
N SER A 179 11.95 -11.96 11.13
CA SER A 179 11.70 -10.64 10.54
C SER A 179 11.86 -9.51 11.55
N PHE A 180 11.50 -9.75 12.82
CA PHE A 180 11.71 -8.75 13.88
C PHE A 180 13.20 -8.55 14.18
N LEU A 181 13.98 -9.64 14.24
CA LEU A 181 15.42 -9.57 14.45
C LEU A 181 16.16 -8.85 13.32
N ALA A 182 15.70 -9.03 12.07
CA ALA A 182 16.22 -8.28 10.92
C ALA A 182 15.89 -6.78 10.96
N GLY A 183 15.02 -6.35 11.88
CA GLY A 183 14.64 -4.97 12.08
C GLY A 183 15.62 -4.16 12.94
N ASP A 184 15.51 -2.84 12.82
CA ASP A 184 16.46 -1.89 13.42
C ASP A 184 16.44 -1.82 14.94
N SER A 185 15.35 -2.23 15.58
CA SER A 185 15.20 -2.18 17.04
C SER A 185 16.17 -3.12 17.78
N VAL A 186 16.78 -4.07 17.07
CA VAL A 186 17.64 -5.12 17.65
C VAL A 186 18.87 -5.45 16.79
N LYS A 187 19.19 -4.62 15.78
CA LYS A 187 20.29 -4.87 14.83
C LYS A 187 21.68 -5.01 15.45
N ASP A 188 21.89 -4.47 16.65
CA ASP A 188 23.16 -4.54 17.37
C ASP A 188 23.30 -5.82 18.23
N ILE A 189 22.24 -6.63 18.31
CA ILE A 189 22.25 -7.88 19.06
C ILE A 189 22.97 -8.93 18.22
N LYS A 190 24.20 -9.29 18.61
CA LYS A 190 25.00 -10.35 17.98
C LYS A 190 24.54 -11.72 18.43
N LEU A 191 23.34 -12.10 18.03
CA LEU A 191 22.73 -13.39 18.35
C LEU A 191 22.24 -14.03 17.06
N ASP A 192 22.36 -15.36 16.94
CA ASP A 192 21.74 -16.05 15.82
C ASP A 192 20.21 -16.00 15.93
N THR A 193 19.54 -16.13 14.79
CA THR A 193 18.07 -16.02 14.72
C THR A 193 17.36 -17.09 15.55
N VAL A 194 17.89 -18.32 15.61
CA VAL A 194 17.27 -19.42 16.34
C VAL A 194 17.34 -19.15 17.84
N GLU A 195 18.51 -18.74 18.33
CA GLU A 195 18.71 -18.40 19.74
C GLU A 195 17.82 -17.21 20.16
N PHE A 196 17.74 -16.17 19.33
CA PHE A 196 16.86 -15.01 19.59
C PHE A 196 15.41 -15.45 19.73
N CYS A 197 14.93 -16.26 18.79
CA CYS A 197 13.55 -16.71 18.78
C CYS A 197 13.23 -17.64 19.95
N ASN A 198 14.17 -18.51 20.33
CA ASN A 198 14.02 -19.34 21.53
C ASN A 198 13.93 -18.51 22.82
N ILE A 199 14.66 -17.38 22.90
CA ILE A 199 14.54 -16.45 24.03
C ILE A 199 13.20 -15.70 23.96
N ALA A 200 12.82 -15.20 22.79
CA ALA A 200 11.57 -14.46 22.59
C ALA A 200 10.31 -15.30 22.89
N ALA A 201 10.34 -16.60 22.55
CA ALA A 201 9.26 -17.55 22.83
C ALA A 201 8.99 -17.75 24.34
N LYS A 202 9.90 -17.33 25.22
CA LYS A 202 9.70 -17.35 26.69
C LYS A 202 8.79 -16.22 27.20
N GLY A 203 8.33 -15.33 26.31
CA GLY A 203 7.45 -14.22 26.65
C GLY A 203 8.16 -12.88 26.81
N MET A 204 7.38 -11.81 26.68
CA MET A 204 7.88 -10.42 26.79
C MET A 204 8.42 -10.11 28.19
N GLU A 205 7.90 -10.76 29.21
CA GLU A 205 8.35 -10.61 30.59
C GLU A 205 9.77 -11.16 30.81
N ASN A 206 10.20 -12.11 29.96
CA ASN A 206 11.46 -12.85 30.15
C ASN A 206 12.52 -12.54 29.09
N ILE A 207 12.15 -11.96 27.95
CA ILE A 207 13.07 -11.76 26.81
C ILE A 207 14.29 -10.91 27.22
N CYS A 208 14.13 -9.83 27.99
CA CYS A 208 15.27 -9.01 28.40
C CYS A 208 16.20 -9.71 29.40
N VAL A 209 15.67 -10.62 30.22
CA VAL A 209 16.49 -11.46 31.11
C VAL A 209 17.30 -12.45 30.27
N GLY A 210 16.66 -13.09 29.28
CA GLY A 210 17.34 -14.02 28.38
C GLY A 210 18.37 -13.35 27.47
N LEU A 211 18.14 -12.11 27.04
CA LEU A 211 19.07 -11.33 26.23
C LEU A 211 20.19 -10.67 27.05
N ALA A 212 20.05 -10.56 28.37
CA ALA A 212 21.02 -9.87 29.24
C ALA A 212 22.48 -10.35 29.12
N PRO A 213 22.79 -11.64 28.85
CA PRO A 213 24.17 -12.10 28.61
C PRO A 213 24.79 -11.56 27.32
N PHE A 214 23.96 -11.18 26.34
CA PHE A 214 24.38 -10.75 25.00
C PHE A 214 24.34 -9.23 24.82
N LEU A 215 23.65 -8.53 25.73
CA LEU A 215 23.51 -7.08 25.69
C LEU A 215 24.59 -6.38 26.52
N PRO A 216 25.25 -5.34 25.99
CA PRO A 216 26.09 -4.48 26.81
C PRO A 216 25.25 -3.79 27.89
N ALA A 217 25.87 -3.44 29.02
CA ALA A 217 25.18 -2.87 30.18
C ALA A 217 24.33 -1.63 29.82
N SER A 218 24.82 -0.80 28.90
CA SER A 218 24.12 0.38 28.39
C SER A 218 22.81 0.08 27.63
N LYS A 219 22.69 -1.13 27.04
CA LYS A 219 21.52 -1.55 26.26
C LYS A 219 20.49 -2.34 27.06
N LYS A 220 20.79 -2.73 28.30
CA LYS A 220 19.85 -3.47 29.17
C LYS A 220 18.60 -2.65 29.49
N ALA A 221 18.76 -1.35 29.77
CA ALA A 221 17.63 -0.44 29.97
C ALA A 221 16.83 -0.21 28.68
N GLU A 222 17.52 -0.16 27.53
CA GLU A 222 16.89 0.01 26.22
C GLU A 222 16.05 -1.21 25.82
N CYS A 223 16.45 -2.41 26.24
CA CYS A 223 15.68 -3.63 26.04
C CYS A 223 14.26 -3.50 26.60
N LEU A 224 14.10 -2.97 27.82
CA LEU A 224 12.78 -2.81 28.45
C LEU A 224 11.89 -1.75 27.76
N THR A 225 12.47 -0.84 26.98
CA THR A 225 11.68 0.07 26.13
C THR A 225 11.08 -0.62 24.90
N VAL A 226 11.73 -1.68 24.40
CA VAL A 226 11.26 -2.47 23.25
C VAL A 226 10.39 -3.64 23.72
N PHE A 227 10.75 -4.24 24.86
CA PHE A 227 10.12 -5.39 25.49
C PHE A 227 9.79 -5.12 26.96
N PRO A 228 8.82 -4.24 27.23
CA PRO A 228 8.40 -3.95 28.59
C PRO A 228 7.78 -5.18 29.25
N ALA A 229 8.30 -5.60 30.39
CA ALA A 229 7.71 -6.68 31.18
C ALA A 229 6.42 -6.23 31.86
N LYS A 230 6.33 -4.94 32.21
CA LYS A 230 5.16 -4.30 32.82
C LYS A 230 4.96 -2.88 32.29
N LYS A 231 3.73 -2.38 32.39
CA LYS A 231 3.36 -1.03 31.91
C LYS A 231 4.27 0.09 32.44
N THR A 232 4.73 -0.03 33.69
CA THR A 232 5.56 0.99 34.34
C THR A 232 6.95 1.11 33.72
N ASP A 233 7.44 0.09 33.00
CA ASP A 233 8.76 0.11 32.35
C ASP A 233 8.81 1.13 31.21
N CYS A 234 7.64 1.55 30.70
CA CYS A 234 7.55 2.44 29.56
C CYS A 234 7.71 3.92 29.87
N SER A 235 7.62 4.34 31.14
CA SER A 235 7.72 5.76 31.53
C SER A 235 6.88 6.72 30.66
N GLY A 236 5.70 6.27 30.22
CA GLY A 236 4.80 7.07 29.37
C GLY A 236 5.15 7.12 27.88
N LYS A 237 6.25 6.50 27.42
CA LYS A 237 6.64 6.48 26.00
C LYS A 237 5.63 5.68 25.17
N GLU A 238 4.99 6.33 24.20
CA GLU A 238 3.91 5.74 23.39
C GLU A 238 4.33 4.42 22.72
N PHE A 239 5.49 4.40 22.06
CA PHE A 239 6.02 3.20 21.41
C PHE A 239 6.14 2.00 22.35
N CYS A 240 6.65 2.22 23.56
CA CYS A 240 6.76 1.15 24.56
C CYS A 240 5.38 0.71 25.04
N LEU A 241 4.49 1.68 25.32
CA LEU A 241 3.12 1.41 25.75
C LEU A 241 2.35 0.61 24.71
N ASP A 242 2.57 0.86 23.42
CA ASP A 242 1.96 0.08 22.35
C ASP A 242 2.45 -1.36 22.34
N ASN A 243 3.77 -1.59 22.43
CA ASN A 243 4.33 -2.94 22.51
C ASN A 243 3.74 -3.71 23.70
N TYR A 244 3.67 -3.08 24.87
CA TYR A 244 3.06 -3.66 26.07
C TYR A 244 1.58 -4.00 25.86
N LYS A 245 0.80 -3.06 25.31
CA LYS A 245 -0.65 -3.22 25.10
C LYS A 245 -0.96 -4.28 24.04
N ILE A 246 -0.23 -4.31 22.93
CA ILE A 246 -0.39 -5.35 21.90
C ILE A 246 -0.14 -6.72 22.52
N TYR A 247 1.00 -6.90 23.20
CA TYR A 247 1.33 -8.17 23.84
C TYR A 247 0.30 -8.58 24.90
N SER A 248 -0.10 -7.65 25.77
CA SER A 248 -1.09 -7.92 26.82
C SER A 248 -2.45 -8.30 26.25
N ALA A 249 -2.91 -7.58 25.22
CA ALA A 249 -4.17 -7.87 24.52
C ALA A 249 -4.14 -9.24 23.84
N ILE A 250 -3.02 -9.58 23.20
CA ILE A 250 -2.81 -10.89 22.57
C ILE A 250 -2.84 -12.01 23.62
N LYS A 251 -2.06 -11.87 24.69
CA LYS A 251 -1.98 -12.85 25.78
C LYS A 251 -3.33 -13.05 26.49
N ALA A 252 -4.09 -11.97 26.66
CA ALA A 252 -5.43 -11.99 27.25
C ALA A 252 -6.53 -12.41 26.27
N ARG A 253 -6.20 -12.67 24.99
CA ARG A 253 -7.16 -12.98 23.92
C ARG A 253 -8.27 -11.93 23.77
N ASN A 254 -7.91 -10.65 23.94
CA ASN A 254 -8.84 -9.54 23.92
C ASN A 254 -8.34 -8.43 22.98
N PRO A 255 -8.71 -8.44 21.69
CA PRO A 255 -8.25 -7.44 20.72
C PRO A 255 -8.71 -6.01 21.07
N GLY A 256 -9.78 -5.85 21.86
CA GLY A 256 -10.26 -4.53 22.31
C GLY A 256 -9.26 -3.78 23.20
N GLN A 257 -8.28 -4.48 23.80
CA GLN A 257 -7.20 -3.87 24.58
C GLN A 257 -6.00 -3.42 23.73
N CYS A 258 -5.95 -3.79 22.44
CA CYS A 258 -4.90 -3.30 21.56
C CYS A 258 -5.01 -1.77 21.39
N PRO A 259 -3.87 -1.07 21.20
CA PRO A 259 -3.89 0.35 20.84
C PRO A 259 -4.76 0.55 19.60
N GLU A 260 -5.47 1.68 19.53
CA GLU A 260 -6.45 1.93 18.48
C GLU A 260 -5.90 1.72 17.08
N LYS A 261 -4.67 2.20 16.82
CA LYS A 261 -3.98 2.03 15.53
C LYS A 261 -3.68 0.57 15.14
N TYR A 262 -3.54 -0.34 16.12
CA TYR A 262 -3.28 -1.76 15.88
C TYR A 262 -4.51 -2.64 16.11
N ARG A 263 -5.63 -2.09 16.56
CA ARG A 263 -6.84 -2.86 16.90
C ARG A 263 -7.34 -3.70 15.72
N PRO A 264 -7.45 -3.18 14.48
CA PRO A 264 -7.89 -4.00 13.35
C PRO A 264 -6.93 -5.17 13.06
N ALA A 265 -5.61 -4.95 13.17
CA ALA A 265 -4.63 -6.01 13.00
C ALA A 265 -4.72 -7.07 14.12
N CYS A 266 -4.96 -6.67 15.37
CA CYS A 266 -5.24 -7.62 16.45
C CYS A 266 -6.53 -8.40 16.23
N GLU A 267 -7.61 -7.75 15.78
CA GLU A 267 -8.88 -8.42 15.44
C GLU A 267 -8.70 -9.41 14.29
N ALA A 268 -7.96 -9.02 13.25
CA ALA A 268 -7.56 -9.88 12.14
C ALA A 268 -6.73 -11.08 12.62
N PHE A 269 -5.80 -10.88 13.54
CA PHE A 269 -4.99 -11.97 14.10
C PHE A 269 -5.85 -13.06 14.76
N PHE A 270 -6.86 -12.67 15.53
CA PHE A 270 -7.73 -13.63 16.23
C PHE A 270 -8.79 -14.24 15.32
N SER A 271 -9.41 -13.42 14.47
CA SER A 271 -10.48 -13.88 13.58
C SER A 271 -9.95 -14.70 12.40
N LYS A 272 -8.66 -14.52 12.03
CA LYS A 272 -8.05 -15.05 10.80
C LYS A 272 -8.86 -14.67 9.56
N ARG A 273 -9.45 -13.47 9.58
CA ARG A 273 -10.36 -12.98 8.53
C ARG A 273 -9.99 -11.57 8.13
N GLN A 274 -9.82 -11.39 6.82
CA GLN A 274 -9.66 -10.11 6.14
C GLN A 274 -10.85 -9.16 6.31
N ALA A 275 -12.04 -9.70 6.60
CA ALA A 275 -13.24 -8.89 6.88
C ALA A 275 -13.01 -7.84 7.98
N SER A 276 -12.12 -8.11 8.93
CA SER A 276 -11.70 -7.18 10.00
C SER A 276 -10.97 -5.94 9.46
N CYS A 277 -10.43 -6.01 8.25
CA CYS A 277 -9.66 -4.95 7.58
C CYS A 277 -10.51 -4.06 6.66
N SER A 278 -11.77 -4.43 6.39
CA SER A 278 -12.69 -3.75 5.45
C SER A 278 -12.93 -2.25 5.75
N ASN A 279 -12.97 -1.88 7.02
CA ASN A 279 -13.11 -0.48 7.43
C ASN A 279 -11.89 0.36 7.06
N LEU A 280 -10.70 -0.24 7.01
CA LEU A 280 -9.46 0.46 6.66
C LEU A 280 -9.41 0.78 5.17
N ILE A 281 -9.82 -0.14 4.29
CA ILE A 281 -9.90 0.17 2.86
C ILE A 281 -10.97 1.23 2.57
N THR A 282 -12.09 1.20 3.28
CA THR A 282 -13.12 2.25 3.19
C THR A 282 -12.55 3.63 3.59
N LYS A 283 -11.70 3.68 4.63
CA LYS A 283 -11.02 4.91 5.05
C LYS A 283 -10.06 5.42 3.98
N ALA A 284 -9.23 4.53 3.41
CA ALA A 284 -8.32 4.88 2.32
C ALA A 284 -9.08 5.43 1.10
N SER A 285 -10.17 4.77 0.72
CA SER A 285 -11.05 5.21 -0.36
C SER A 285 -11.63 6.60 -0.14
N LYS A 286 -12.16 6.89 1.07
CA LYS A 286 -12.68 8.22 1.41
C LYS A 286 -11.61 9.31 1.34
N LEU A 287 -10.40 9.04 1.86
CA LEU A 287 -9.27 9.97 1.81
C LEU A 287 -8.87 10.28 0.37
N TYR A 288 -8.69 9.23 -0.44
CA TYR A 288 -8.36 9.37 -1.86
C TYR A 288 -9.41 10.19 -2.61
N CYS A 289 -10.69 9.83 -2.45
CA CYS A 289 -11.80 10.52 -3.12
C CYS A 289 -11.90 12.00 -2.73
N SER A 290 -11.65 12.32 -1.46
CA SER A 290 -11.61 13.70 -0.99
C SER A 290 -10.50 14.50 -1.69
N SER A 291 -9.29 13.94 -1.78
CA SER A 291 -8.17 14.60 -2.45
C SER A 291 -8.37 14.70 -3.96
N LEU A 292 -8.98 13.69 -4.59
CA LEU A 292 -9.35 13.72 -6.00
C LEU A 292 -10.35 14.84 -6.30
N ALA A 293 -11.34 15.06 -5.42
CA ALA A 293 -12.30 16.16 -5.57
C ALA A 293 -11.62 17.54 -5.46
N VAL A 294 -10.66 17.69 -4.53
CA VAL A 294 -9.85 18.91 -4.41
C VAL A 294 -9.03 19.15 -5.68
N LEU A 295 -8.37 18.11 -6.21
CA LEU A 295 -7.58 18.18 -7.44
C LEU A 295 -8.43 18.61 -8.63
N LYS A 296 -9.58 17.96 -8.84
CA LYS A 296 -10.55 18.31 -9.90
C LYS A 296 -11.02 19.75 -9.78
N LYS A 297 -11.28 20.24 -8.57
CA LYS A 297 -11.66 21.64 -8.33
C LYS A 297 -10.54 22.60 -8.72
N LYS A 298 -9.29 22.34 -8.32
CA LYS A 298 -8.13 23.18 -8.68
C LYS A 298 -7.89 23.20 -10.20
N GLN A 299 -8.10 22.07 -10.88
CA GLN A 299 -8.03 21.97 -12.34
C GLN A 299 -9.15 22.78 -13.01
N ALA A 300 -10.39 22.63 -12.57
CA ALA A 300 -11.54 23.35 -13.12
C ALA A 300 -11.45 24.87 -12.90
N SER A 301 -10.83 25.33 -11.80
CA SER A 301 -10.61 26.74 -11.55
C SER A 301 -9.45 27.35 -12.35
N GLY A 302 -8.82 26.59 -13.26
CA GLY A 302 -7.67 27.07 -14.04
C GLY A 302 -6.49 27.49 -13.17
N MET A 303 -6.40 26.98 -11.93
CA MET A 303 -5.41 27.43 -10.95
C MET A 303 -3.97 27.17 -11.43
N PHE A 304 -3.81 26.20 -12.33
CA PHE A 304 -2.54 25.75 -12.89
C PHE A 304 -2.28 26.22 -14.32
N LEU A 305 -3.19 27.01 -14.91
CA LEU A 305 -2.92 27.67 -16.18
C LEU A 305 -1.86 28.75 -15.97
N SER A 306 -0.88 28.81 -16.86
CA SER A 306 0.03 29.95 -16.93
C SER A 306 -0.75 31.25 -17.15
N GLU A 307 -0.17 32.41 -16.81
CA GLU A 307 -0.76 33.73 -17.07
C GLU A 307 -1.25 33.87 -18.53
N GLN A 308 -0.50 33.30 -19.47
CA GLN A 308 -0.83 33.28 -20.89
C GLN A 308 -2.08 32.42 -21.15
N GLU A 309 -2.12 31.20 -20.60
CA GLU A 309 -3.25 30.30 -20.78
C GLU A 309 -4.53 30.79 -20.07
N LYS A 310 -4.40 31.53 -18.96
CA LYS A 310 -5.53 32.20 -18.31
C LYS A 310 -6.11 33.30 -19.20
N LYS A 311 -5.25 34.12 -19.82
CA LYS A 311 -5.68 35.15 -20.78
C LYS A 311 -6.34 34.54 -22.01
N ASP A 312 -5.78 33.47 -22.56
CA ASP A 312 -6.35 32.78 -23.72
C ASP A 312 -7.71 32.14 -23.39
N ALA A 313 -7.87 31.55 -22.19
CA ALA A 313 -9.15 31.02 -21.72
C ALA A 313 -10.19 32.14 -21.51
N GLU A 314 -9.78 33.29 -20.97
CA GLU A 314 -10.68 34.44 -20.79
C GLU A 314 -11.12 35.05 -22.14
N ILE A 315 -10.20 35.13 -23.10
CA ILE A 315 -10.51 35.58 -24.47
C ILE A 315 -11.52 34.64 -25.12
N ARG A 316 -11.29 33.32 -25.07
CA ARG A 316 -12.26 32.34 -25.61
C ARG A 316 -13.62 32.43 -24.97
N LYS A 317 -13.68 32.60 -23.64
CA LYS A 317 -14.95 32.76 -22.92
C LYS A 317 -15.70 34.02 -23.39
N LYS A 318 -15.00 35.14 -23.59
CA LYS A 318 -15.58 36.37 -24.16
C LYS A 318 -16.04 36.18 -25.61
N GLU A 319 -15.29 35.42 -26.42
CA GLU A 319 -15.66 35.06 -27.79
C GLU A 319 -16.94 34.22 -27.83
N GLU A 320 -17.03 33.18 -26.99
CA GLU A 320 -18.21 32.31 -26.86
C GLU A 320 -19.45 33.10 -26.40
N GLU A 321 -19.30 34.00 -25.42
CA GLU A 321 -20.37 34.88 -24.99
C GLU A 321 -20.84 35.82 -26.12
N ARG A 322 -19.92 36.38 -26.93
CA ARG A 322 -20.29 37.19 -28.11
C ARG A 322 -21.04 36.38 -29.15
N ILE A 323 -20.55 35.18 -29.49
CA ILE A 323 -21.20 34.29 -30.45
C ILE A 323 -22.61 33.93 -29.96
N MET A 324 -22.77 33.60 -28.68
CA MET A 324 -24.07 33.27 -28.10
C MET A 324 -25.04 34.45 -28.12
N GLN A 325 -24.56 35.67 -27.87
CA GLN A 325 -25.36 36.88 -28.00
C GLN A 325 -25.80 37.15 -29.45
N GLU A 326 -24.90 36.95 -30.43
CA GLU A 326 -25.24 37.09 -31.85
C GLU A 326 -26.24 36.03 -32.31
N VAL A 327 -26.07 34.77 -31.89
CA VAL A 327 -27.04 33.69 -32.17
C VAL A 327 -28.41 34.03 -31.57
N ASN A 328 -28.46 34.47 -30.31
CA ASN A 328 -29.72 34.87 -29.67
C ASN A 328 -30.37 36.07 -30.36
N LYS A 329 -29.58 37.06 -30.80
CA LYS A 329 -30.08 38.22 -31.55
C LYS A 329 -30.66 37.80 -32.91
N ASN A 330 -29.95 36.95 -33.65
CA ASN A 330 -30.40 36.43 -34.94
C ASN A 330 -31.63 35.52 -34.78
N ALA A 331 -31.70 34.71 -33.73
CA ALA A 331 -32.88 33.90 -33.42
C ALA A 331 -34.11 34.79 -33.11
N ARG A 332 -33.95 35.88 -32.36
CA ARG A 332 -35.03 36.85 -32.09
C ARG A 332 -35.52 37.53 -33.37
N LYS A 333 -34.61 37.92 -34.26
CA LYS A 333 -34.93 38.44 -35.59
C LYS A 333 -35.75 37.45 -36.43
N MET A 334 -35.31 36.19 -36.48
CA MET A 334 -36.02 35.16 -37.26
C MET A 334 -37.40 34.82 -36.71
N LEU A 335 -37.61 34.99 -35.40
CA LEU A 335 -38.90 34.79 -34.75
C LEU A 335 -39.83 36.01 -34.82
N GLY A 336 -39.45 37.08 -35.53
CA GLY A 336 -40.25 38.29 -35.67
C GLY A 336 -40.49 39.02 -34.34
N LYS A 337 -39.57 38.87 -33.38
CA LYS A 337 -39.63 39.48 -32.05
C LYS A 337 -38.71 40.70 -31.90
N GLU A 338 -38.25 41.28 -33.01
CA GLU A 338 -37.63 42.61 -33.07
C GLU A 338 -38.61 43.63 -33.65
#